data_AF-A0AAD5E4X5-F1
#
_entry.id   AF-A0AAD5E4X5-F1
#
_cell.length_a   1.000
_cell.length_b   1.000
_cell.length_c   1.000
_cell.angle_alpha   90.00
_cell.angle_beta   90.00
_cell.angle_gamma   90.00
#
_symmetry.space_group_name_H-M   'P 1'
#
loop_
_entity.id
_entity.type
_entity.pdbx_description
1 polymer ?
#
loop_
_entity_poly.entity_id
_entity_poly.type
_entity_poly.pdbx_seq_one_letter_code
_entity_poly.pdbx_strand_id
1 'polypeptide(L)'
;MRILFRMQLAINVQLSSKLSLVEVEALYVDTEGGFNIHRAQDIAQSMVDRMKERSASENVQCPTAKDLLSKIHYFRIYSHFELLAFITDLPDIIEAYPKIRIIIIDTITFHLRTNIRDLTTKGKIIKTILELLRKTASSSNVAVVIMNQMTTFKDGRTIIPALGERWGQRIDCRIQLSEDYDGRYAIRIKPKAKATLRQPFSITEYEMRMETWTRRSRRIPPAHP
;
A
#
# COMPACT_ATOMS: atom_id res chain seq x y z
N MET A 1 -8.36 3.30 8.74
CA MET A 1 -6.94 3.53 8.40
C MET A 1 -6.48 2.76 7.16
N ARG A 2 -6.37 1.42 7.21
CA ARG A 2 -5.84 0.60 6.09
C ARG A 2 -6.56 0.81 4.76
N ILE A 3 -7.89 0.75 4.77
CA ILE A 3 -8.75 0.84 3.58
C ILE A 3 -8.56 2.18 2.85
N LEU A 4 -8.49 3.26 3.62
CA LEU A 4 -8.25 4.59 3.09
C LEU A 4 -6.87 4.72 2.46
N PHE A 5 -5.82 4.28 3.16
CA PHE A 5 -4.43 4.41 2.72
C PHE A 5 -4.18 3.76 1.35
N ARG A 6 -4.65 2.53 1.16
CA ARG A 6 -4.46 1.77 -0.09
C ARG A 6 -5.19 2.39 -1.29
N MET A 7 -6.42 2.88 -1.12
CA MET A 7 -7.15 3.55 -2.22
C MET A 7 -6.56 4.91 -2.53
N GLN A 8 -6.22 5.69 -1.49
CA GLN A 8 -5.57 6.98 -1.68
C GLN A 8 -4.20 6.84 -2.38
N LEU A 9 -3.45 5.77 -2.11
CA LEU A 9 -2.20 5.48 -2.81
C LEU A 9 -2.41 5.23 -4.32
N ALA A 10 -3.46 4.49 -4.69
CA ALA A 10 -3.82 4.21 -6.08
C ALA A 10 -4.19 5.49 -6.87
N ILE A 11 -4.75 6.47 -6.17
CA ILE A 11 -5.12 7.77 -6.75
C ILE A 11 -3.91 8.71 -6.80
N ASN A 12 -3.16 8.83 -5.69
CA ASN A 12 -2.06 9.79 -5.56
C ASN A 12 -0.90 9.56 -6.53
N VAL A 13 -0.68 8.32 -6.97
CA VAL A 13 0.41 8.00 -7.92
C VAL A 13 0.32 8.82 -9.20
N GLN A 14 -0.90 9.15 -9.62
CA GLN A 14 -1.21 9.87 -10.85
C GLN A 14 -0.84 11.34 -10.78
N LEU A 15 -0.55 11.85 -9.58
CA LEU A 15 -0.28 13.26 -9.28
C LEU A 15 1.17 13.53 -8.89
N SER A 16 2.02 12.51 -8.94
CA SER A 16 3.43 12.64 -8.59
C SER A 16 4.12 13.60 -9.57
N SER A 17 4.62 14.75 -9.09
CA SER A 17 5.31 15.75 -9.91
C SER A 17 6.58 15.21 -10.60
N LYS A 18 7.16 14.13 -10.07
CA LYS A 18 8.27 13.43 -10.72
C LYS A 18 7.82 12.59 -11.93
N LEU A 19 6.54 12.27 -11.99
CA LEU A 19 5.90 11.48 -13.05
C LEU A 19 4.89 12.31 -13.85
N SER A 20 4.76 13.62 -13.61
CA SER A 20 3.71 14.45 -14.22
C SER A 20 3.82 14.60 -15.73
N LEU A 21 4.95 14.19 -16.32
CA LEU A 21 5.16 14.14 -17.78
C LEU A 21 4.73 12.80 -18.40
N VAL A 22 4.36 11.80 -17.58
CA VAL A 22 3.97 10.46 -18.01
C VAL A 22 2.58 10.18 -17.48
N GLU A 23 1.68 9.70 -18.32
CA GLU A 23 0.39 9.19 -17.82
C GLU A 23 0.65 7.95 -16.97
N VAL A 24 0.26 8.03 -15.70
CA VAL A 24 0.44 6.94 -14.74
C VAL A 24 -0.90 6.33 -14.38
N GLU A 25 -0.91 5.00 -14.36
CA GLU A 25 -2.03 4.18 -13.94
C GLU A 25 -1.62 3.30 -12.75
N ALA A 26 -2.62 2.84 -12.00
CA ALA A 26 -2.45 1.96 -10.86
C ALA A 26 -3.12 0.62 -11.11
N LEU A 27 -2.46 -0.47 -10.75
CA LEU A 27 -3.05 -1.82 -10.70
C LEU A 27 -3.39 -2.16 -9.26
N TYR A 28 -4.68 -2.29 -8.97
CA TYR A 28 -5.21 -2.62 -7.65
C TYR A 28 -5.71 -4.07 -7.64
N VAL A 29 -5.07 -4.90 -6.82
CA VAL A 29 -5.37 -6.33 -6.69
C VAL A 29 -6.04 -6.55 -5.34
N ASP A 30 -7.36 -6.79 -5.36
CA ASP A 30 -8.16 -7.02 -4.17
C ASP A 30 -8.36 -8.52 -3.93
N THR A 31 -7.95 -8.99 -2.77
CA THR A 31 -8.07 -10.39 -2.32
C THR A 31 -9.16 -10.59 -1.26
N GLU A 32 -9.62 -9.51 -0.59
CA GLU A 32 -10.60 -9.58 0.52
C GLU A 32 -11.98 -9.02 0.15
N GLY A 33 -12.06 -8.05 -0.74
CA GLY A 33 -13.29 -7.52 -1.33
C GLY A 33 -13.59 -6.15 -0.74
N GLY A 34 -12.55 -5.49 -0.26
CA GLY A 34 -12.64 -4.27 0.51
C GLY A 34 -12.37 -3.02 -0.32
N PHE A 35 -12.21 -3.13 -1.64
CA PHE A 35 -12.22 -1.97 -2.52
C PHE A 35 -13.66 -1.45 -2.65
N ASN A 36 -13.89 -0.20 -2.26
CA ASN A 36 -15.20 0.44 -2.33
C ASN A 36 -15.12 1.61 -3.31
N ILE A 37 -15.87 1.52 -4.42
CA ILE A 37 -15.82 2.50 -5.49
C ILE A 37 -16.37 3.88 -5.07
N HIS A 38 -17.44 3.93 -4.29
CA HIS A 38 -17.96 5.19 -3.76
C HIS A 38 -16.92 5.88 -2.89
N ARG A 39 -16.24 5.09 -2.05
CA ARG A 39 -15.17 5.60 -1.22
C ARG A 39 -13.97 6.10 -2.04
N ALA A 40 -13.60 5.37 -3.08
CA ALA A 40 -12.55 5.82 -4.00
C ALA A 40 -12.94 7.12 -4.72
N GLN A 41 -14.22 7.26 -5.09
CA GLN A 41 -14.77 8.47 -5.68
C GLN A 41 -14.70 9.66 -4.72
N ASP A 42 -15.06 9.49 -3.46
CA ASP A 42 -14.95 10.56 -2.47
C ASP A 42 -13.49 11.02 -2.29
N ILE A 43 -12.55 10.07 -2.21
CA ILE A 43 -11.11 10.36 -2.12
C ILE A 43 -10.64 11.11 -3.37
N ALA A 44 -11.03 10.65 -4.56
CA ALA A 44 -10.67 11.27 -5.83
C ALA A 44 -11.24 12.70 -5.96
N GLN A 45 -12.50 12.90 -5.54
CA GLN A 45 -13.14 14.21 -5.57
C GLN A 45 -12.44 15.18 -4.61
N SER A 46 -12.21 14.76 -3.35
CA SER A 46 -11.47 15.57 -2.38
C SER A 46 -10.08 15.96 -2.90
N MET A 47 -9.42 15.08 -3.62
CA MET A 47 -8.13 15.38 -4.24
C MET A 47 -8.25 16.42 -5.35
N VAL A 48 -9.20 16.27 -6.27
CA VAL A 48 -9.45 17.22 -7.36
C VAL A 48 -9.77 18.61 -6.84
N ASP A 49 -10.60 18.71 -5.80
CA ASP A 49 -10.97 19.99 -5.19
C ASP A 49 -9.73 20.70 -4.62
N ARG A 50 -8.84 19.96 -3.95
CA ARG A 50 -7.56 20.49 -3.46
C ARG A 50 -6.61 20.93 -4.57
N MET A 51 -6.63 20.25 -5.71
CA MET A 51 -5.83 20.68 -6.87
C MET A 51 -6.35 22.00 -7.41
N LYS A 52 -7.67 22.14 -7.56
CA LYS A 52 -8.31 23.40 -8.00
C LYS A 52 -8.02 24.56 -7.06
N GLU A 53 -8.09 24.34 -5.75
CA GLU A 53 -7.74 25.37 -4.75
C GLU A 53 -6.30 25.87 -4.89
N ARG A 54 -5.35 24.98 -5.20
CA ARG A 54 -3.94 25.33 -5.42
C ARG A 54 -3.68 25.97 -6.77
N SER A 55 -4.40 25.53 -7.79
CA SER A 55 -4.31 26.03 -9.16
C SER A 55 -5.12 27.30 -9.39
N ALA A 56 -5.80 27.87 -8.39
CA ALA A 56 -6.49 29.15 -8.53
C ALA A 56 -5.57 30.31 -8.99
N SER A 57 -4.24 30.12 -8.93
CA SER A 57 -3.21 31.06 -9.39
C SER A 57 -2.66 30.76 -10.79
N GLU A 58 -2.94 29.60 -11.38
CA GLU A 58 -2.36 29.15 -12.66
C GLU A 58 -3.46 28.51 -13.54
N ASN A 59 -3.50 28.79 -14.85
CA ASN A 59 -4.48 28.20 -15.80
C ASN A 59 -4.22 26.70 -16.07
N VAL A 60 -4.12 25.88 -15.02
CA VAL A 60 -3.84 24.44 -15.11
C VAL A 60 -5.16 23.69 -15.15
N GLN A 61 -5.39 22.97 -16.26
CA GLN A 61 -6.52 22.04 -16.37
C GLN A 61 -6.37 20.94 -15.32
N CYS A 62 -7.32 20.90 -14.37
CA CYS A 62 -7.37 19.84 -13.35
C CYS A 62 -8.17 18.63 -13.87
N PRO A 63 -7.76 17.39 -13.56
CA PRO A 63 -8.53 16.19 -13.91
C PRO A 63 -9.85 16.14 -13.14
N THR A 64 -10.83 15.38 -13.64
CA THR A 64 -12.03 15.05 -12.88
C THR A 64 -11.81 13.81 -12.01
N ALA A 65 -12.67 13.59 -11.00
CA ALA A 65 -12.62 12.36 -10.20
C ALA A 65 -12.78 11.11 -11.07
N LYS A 66 -13.61 11.19 -12.13
CA LYS A 66 -13.80 10.10 -13.10
C LYS A 66 -12.51 9.80 -13.87
N ASP A 67 -11.75 10.82 -14.25
CA ASP A 67 -10.47 10.65 -14.94
C ASP A 67 -9.41 9.99 -14.06
N LEU A 68 -9.45 10.24 -12.74
CA LEU A 68 -8.56 9.58 -11.79
C LEU A 68 -8.97 8.11 -11.57
N LEU A 69 -10.27 7.84 -11.46
CA LEU A 69 -10.77 6.48 -11.26
C LEU A 69 -10.59 5.59 -12.49
N SER A 70 -10.70 6.14 -13.71
CA SER A 70 -10.50 5.36 -14.95
C SER A 70 -9.07 4.85 -15.12
N LYS A 71 -8.11 5.44 -14.41
CA LYS A 71 -6.68 5.06 -14.39
C LYS A 71 -6.35 4.00 -13.32
N ILE A 72 -7.36 3.42 -12.68
CA ILE A 72 -7.19 2.32 -11.72
C ILE A 72 -7.69 1.02 -12.36
N HIS A 73 -6.76 0.14 -12.71
CA HIS A 73 -7.05 -1.24 -13.13
C HIS A 73 -7.35 -2.07 -11.90
N TYR A 74 -8.53 -2.66 -11.84
CA TYR A 74 -8.96 -3.44 -10.68
C TYR A 74 -9.03 -4.93 -11.02
N PHE A 75 -8.39 -5.76 -10.18
CA PHE A 75 -8.44 -7.22 -10.28
C PHE A 75 -8.86 -7.84 -8.96
N ARG A 76 -9.76 -8.82 -9.03
CA ARG A 76 -10.27 -9.56 -7.89
C ARG A 76 -9.67 -10.96 -7.86
N ILE A 77 -9.07 -11.35 -6.74
CA ILE A 77 -8.45 -12.66 -6.55
C ILE A 77 -9.20 -13.43 -5.47
N TYR A 78 -9.68 -14.62 -5.81
CA TYR A 78 -10.52 -15.46 -4.95
C TYR A 78 -9.77 -16.63 -4.31
N SER A 79 -8.54 -16.93 -4.75
CA SER A 79 -7.75 -18.04 -4.20
C SER A 79 -6.23 -17.79 -4.24
N HIS A 80 -5.47 -18.62 -3.51
CA HIS A 80 -4.00 -18.57 -3.56
C HIS A 80 -3.44 -19.08 -4.89
N PHE A 81 -4.17 -19.96 -5.59
CA PHE A 81 -3.81 -20.41 -6.93
C PHE A 81 -3.95 -19.26 -7.94
N GLU A 82 -5.07 -18.54 -7.92
CA GLU A 82 -5.26 -17.33 -8.72
C GLU A 82 -4.22 -16.26 -8.40
N LEU A 83 -3.87 -16.07 -7.13
CA LEU A 83 -2.81 -15.14 -6.75
C LEU A 83 -1.47 -15.52 -7.39
N LEU A 84 -1.11 -16.80 -7.35
CA LEU A 84 0.15 -17.26 -7.94
C LEU A 84 0.15 -17.16 -9.46
N ALA A 85 -0.95 -17.53 -10.13
CA ALA A 85 -1.12 -17.38 -11.57
C ALA A 85 -1.02 -15.89 -11.96
N PHE A 86 -1.80 -15.03 -11.32
CA PHE A 86 -1.77 -13.58 -11.56
C PHE A 86 -0.37 -12.98 -11.41
N ILE A 87 0.39 -13.38 -10.38
CA ILE A 87 1.76 -12.88 -10.17
C ILE A 87 2.73 -13.42 -11.22
N THR A 88 2.48 -14.62 -11.74
CA THR A 88 3.27 -15.22 -12.83
C THR A 88 3.03 -14.48 -14.14
N ASP A 89 1.78 -14.11 -14.42
CA ASP A 89 1.35 -13.41 -15.65
C ASP A 89 1.57 -11.87 -15.56
N LEU A 90 1.97 -11.38 -14.39
CA LEU A 90 2.16 -9.95 -14.13
C LEU A 90 3.12 -9.24 -15.12
N PRO A 91 4.22 -9.85 -15.60
CA PRO A 91 5.05 -9.26 -16.65
C PRO A 91 4.26 -8.94 -17.92
N ASP A 92 3.44 -9.89 -18.39
CA ASP A 92 2.63 -9.75 -19.62
C ASP A 92 1.53 -8.69 -19.43
N ILE A 93 0.93 -8.64 -18.24
CA ILE A 93 -0.04 -7.59 -17.87
C ILE A 93 0.62 -6.20 -17.96
N ILE A 94 1.84 -6.04 -17.43
CA ILE A 94 2.53 -4.74 -17.48
C ILE A 94 2.94 -4.38 -18.91
N GLU A 95 3.30 -5.36 -19.73
CA GLU A 95 3.57 -5.13 -21.15
C GLU A 95 2.32 -4.65 -21.90
N ALA A 96 1.16 -5.26 -21.62
CA ALA A 96 -0.12 -4.84 -22.19
C ALA A 96 -0.58 -3.45 -21.69
N TYR A 97 -0.22 -3.08 -20.46
CA TYR A 97 -0.61 -1.82 -19.81
C TYR A 97 0.64 -1.04 -19.34
N PRO A 98 1.43 -0.46 -20.26
CA PRO A 98 2.74 0.13 -19.95
C PRO A 98 2.68 1.40 -19.09
N LYS A 99 1.49 1.99 -18.93
CA LYS A 99 1.25 3.15 -18.06
C LYS A 99 1.15 2.78 -16.58
N ILE A 100 1.03 1.49 -16.24
CA ILE A 100 1.01 1.05 -14.86
C ILE A 100 2.37 1.31 -14.22
N ARG A 101 2.42 2.19 -13.21
CA ARG A 101 3.67 2.46 -12.45
C ARG A 101 3.60 2.04 -10.99
N ILE A 102 2.42 1.61 -10.52
CA ILE A 102 2.26 1.04 -9.19
C ILE A 102 1.31 -0.16 -9.20
N ILE A 103 1.66 -1.18 -8.43
CA ILE A 103 0.86 -2.37 -8.19
C ILE A 103 0.59 -2.44 -6.69
N ILE A 104 -0.68 -2.49 -6.31
CA ILE A 104 -1.14 -2.54 -4.92
C ILE A 104 -1.82 -3.88 -4.69
N ILE A 105 -1.22 -4.73 -3.86
CA ILE A 105 -1.77 -6.04 -3.50
C ILE A 105 -2.40 -5.95 -2.12
N ASP A 106 -3.72 -6.04 -2.06
CA ASP A 106 -4.51 -5.84 -0.86
C ASP A 106 -5.41 -7.04 -0.55
N THR A 107 -5.13 -7.85 0.46
CA THR A 107 -3.86 -8.07 1.16
C THR A 107 -3.27 -9.39 0.67
N ILE A 108 -1.95 -9.52 0.65
CA ILE A 108 -1.32 -10.80 0.29
C ILE A 108 -1.64 -11.93 1.30
N THR A 109 -2.12 -11.58 2.48
CA THR A 109 -2.20 -12.49 3.63
C THR A 109 -3.41 -13.39 3.67
N PHE A 110 -4.53 -12.97 3.08
CA PHE A 110 -5.81 -13.62 3.25
C PHE A 110 -5.74 -15.08 2.76
N HIS A 111 -5.43 -15.26 1.48
CA HIS A 111 -5.35 -16.57 0.83
C HIS A 111 -4.18 -17.44 1.33
N LEU A 112 -3.10 -16.82 1.81
CA LEU A 112 -1.91 -17.52 2.30
C LEU A 112 -2.03 -17.97 3.76
N ARG A 113 -2.96 -17.39 4.54
CA ARG A 113 -3.16 -17.76 5.95
C ARG A 113 -4.08 -18.97 6.10
N THR A 114 -5.20 -18.98 5.40
CA THR A 114 -6.30 -19.91 5.67
C THR A 114 -6.16 -21.24 4.92
N ASN A 115 -5.50 -21.25 3.75
CA ASN A 115 -5.60 -22.38 2.82
C ASN A 115 -4.38 -23.31 2.81
N ILE A 116 -3.25 -22.93 3.43
CA ILE A 116 -2.01 -23.73 3.39
C ILE A 116 -1.63 -24.15 4.82
N ARG A 117 -1.79 -25.45 5.12
CA ARG A 117 -1.48 -26.02 6.44
C ARG A 117 0.01 -26.32 6.64
N ASP A 118 0.70 -26.80 5.61
CA ASP A 118 2.12 -27.09 5.69
C ASP A 118 2.96 -25.80 5.66
N LEU A 119 3.69 -25.56 6.76
CA LEU A 119 4.49 -24.35 6.95
C LEU A 119 5.68 -24.30 5.98
N THR A 120 6.25 -25.45 5.60
CA THR A 120 7.35 -25.50 4.65
C THR A 120 6.90 -25.08 3.25
N THR A 121 5.80 -25.67 2.77
CA THR A 121 5.19 -25.32 1.48
C THR A 121 4.73 -23.88 1.46
N LYS A 122 4.08 -23.41 2.54
CA LYS A 122 3.71 -22.00 2.70
C LYS A 122 4.90 -21.06 2.58
N GLY A 123 6.01 -21.39 3.24
CA GLY A 123 7.25 -20.63 3.16
C GLY A 123 7.83 -20.58 1.75
N LYS A 124 7.79 -21.69 1.01
CA LYS A 124 8.22 -21.76 -0.40
C LYS A 124 7.35 -20.90 -1.30
N ILE A 125 6.03 -21.02 -1.21
CA ILE A 125 5.08 -20.22 -2.02
C ILE A 125 5.27 -18.73 -1.77
N ILE A 126 5.33 -18.32 -0.50
CA ILE A 126 5.58 -16.91 -0.13
C ILE A 126 6.90 -16.42 -0.72
N LYS A 127 7.97 -17.23 -0.63
CA LYS A 127 9.27 -16.90 -1.20
C LYS A 127 9.18 -16.70 -2.71
N THR A 128 8.56 -17.64 -3.44
CA THR A 128 8.38 -17.56 -4.89
C THR A 128 7.61 -16.29 -5.29
N ILE A 129 6.49 -16.00 -4.60
CA ILE A 129 5.71 -14.79 -4.85
C ILE A 129 6.57 -13.53 -4.70
N LEU A 130 7.35 -13.42 -3.62
CA LEU A 130 8.19 -12.24 -3.40
C LEU A 130 9.31 -12.12 -4.44
N GLU A 131 9.90 -13.23 -4.86
CA GLU A 131 10.93 -13.25 -5.89
C GLU A 131 10.38 -12.81 -7.24
N LEU A 132 9.19 -13.27 -7.61
CA LEU A 132 8.49 -12.83 -8.84
C LEU A 132 8.15 -11.34 -8.77
N LEU A 133 7.51 -10.88 -7.69
CA LEU A 133 7.16 -9.46 -7.53
C LEU A 133 8.39 -8.54 -7.57
N ARG A 134 9.50 -8.95 -6.95
CA ARG A 134 10.76 -8.19 -6.98
C ARG A 134 11.36 -8.16 -8.39
N LYS A 135 11.34 -9.28 -9.10
CA LYS A 135 11.79 -9.38 -10.50
C LYS A 135 10.98 -8.41 -11.36
N THR A 136 9.66 -8.48 -11.28
CA THR A 136 8.73 -7.61 -12.02
C THR A 136 8.94 -6.12 -11.70
N ALA A 137 9.09 -5.76 -10.42
CA ALA A 137 9.36 -4.39 -10.02
C ALA A 137 10.66 -3.85 -10.63
N SER A 138 11.70 -4.68 -10.67
CA SER A 138 13.03 -4.31 -11.17
C SER A 138 13.11 -4.27 -12.69
N SER A 139 12.48 -5.22 -13.39
CA SER A 139 12.50 -5.30 -14.85
C SER A 139 11.65 -4.22 -15.51
N SER A 140 10.50 -3.90 -14.91
CA SER A 140 9.49 -3.04 -15.55
C SER A 140 9.42 -1.63 -14.95
N ASN A 141 10.31 -1.29 -13.99
CA ASN A 141 10.35 0.01 -13.31
C ASN A 141 8.98 0.40 -12.68
N VAL A 142 8.37 -0.56 -12.00
CA VAL A 142 7.06 -0.45 -11.35
C VAL A 142 7.24 -0.59 -9.84
N ALA A 143 6.53 0.25 -9.07
CA ALA A 143 6.50 0.13 -7.62
C ALA A 143 5.49 -0.95 -7.20
N VAL A 144 5.93 -1.95 -6.43
CA VAL A 144 5.03 -2.97 -5.85
C VAL A 144 4.81 -2.67 -4.36
N VAL A 145 3.54 -2.51 -3.98
CA VAL A 145 3.11 -2.24 -2.60
C VAL A 145 2.21 -3.38 -2.14
N ILE A 146 2.63 -4.05 -1.07
CA ILE A 146 1.92 -5.20 -0.52
C ILE A 146 1.36 -4.81 0.84
N MET A 147 0.04 -4.93 1.00
CA MET A 147 -0.60 -4.81 2.30
C MET A 147 -0.44 -6.12 3.05
N ASN A 148 -0.09 -6.02 4.33
CA ASN A 148 0.00 -7.15 5.24
C ASN A 148 -0.87 -6.87 6.47
N GLN A 149 -1.62 -7.86 6.90
CA GLN A 149 -2.41 -7.78 8.13
C GLN A 149 -1.52 -7.98 9.36
N MET A 150 -1.92 -7.35 10.46
CA MET A 150 -1.32 -7.60 11.77
C MET A 150 -2.20 -8.59 12.55
N THR A 151 -1.57 -9.46 13.32
CA THR A 151 -2.22 -10.48 14.16
C THR A 151 -1.63 -10.46 15.55
N THR A 152 -2.42 -10.81 16.55
CA THR A 152 -1.94 -10.96 17.92
C THR A 152 -1.21 -12.28 18.09
N PHE A 153 -0.03 -12.23 18.72
CA PHE A 153 0.74 -13.40 19.10
C PHE A 153 0.02 -14.18 20.20
N LYS A 154 0.50 -15.39 20.53
CA LYS A 154 -0.14 -16.28 21.50
C LYS A 154 -0.25 -15.68 22.91
N ASP A 155 0.53 -14.65 23.21
CA ASP A 155 0.47 -13.91 24.48
C ASP A 155 -0.73 -12.94 24.58
N GLY A 156 -1.50 -12.75 23.50
CA GLY A 156 -2.66 -11.86 23.48
C GLY A 156 -2.32 -10.36 23.50
N ARG A 157 -1.03 -9.99 23.54
CA ARG A 157 -0.57 -8.61 23.73
C ARG A 157 0.34 -8.13 22.61
N THR A 158 1.17 -9.02 22.09
CA THR A 158 2.15 -8.67 21.07
C THR A 158 1.51 -8.69 19.69
N ILE A 159 1.53 -7.56 19.00
CA ILE A 159 1.06 -7.47 17.62
C ILE A 159 2.22 -7.82 16.68
N ILE A 160 2.02 -8.84 15.84
CA ILE A 160 3.00 -9.32 14.86
C ILE A 160 2.42 -9.30 13.44
N PRO A 161 3.26 -9.17 12.39
CA PRO A 161 2.81 -9.33 11.01
C PRO A 161 2.27 -10.75 10.75
N ALA A 162 1.15 -10.88 10.04
CA ALA A 162 0.47 -12.16 9.82
C ALA A 162 1.29 -13.20 9.04
N LEU A 163 2.25 -12.74 8.23
CA LEU A 163 3.20 -13.60 7.50
C LEU A 163 4.50 -13.88 8.27
N GLY A 164 4.62 -13.38 9.51
CA GLY A 164 5.79 -13.55 10.36
C GLY A 164 6.98 -12.67 9.99
N GLU A 165 8.00 -12.65 10.86
CA GLU A 165 9.17 -11.76 10.69
C GLU A 165 10.06 -12.14 9.52
N ARG A 166 10.18 -13.45 9.20
CA ARG A 166 11.00 -13.95 8.09
C ARG A 166 10.55 -13.40 6.73
N TRP A 167 9.24 -13.17 6.57
CA TRP A 167 8.69 -12.48 5.41
C TRP A 167 9.21 -11.05 5.33
N GLY A 168 9.19 -10.33 6.46
CA GLY A 168 9.61 -8.94 6.53
C GLY A 168 11.10 -8.70 6.22
N GLN A 169 11.96 -9.71 6.37
CA GLN A 169 13.38 -9.61 5.99
C GLN A 169 13.61 -9.56 4.47
N ARG A 170 12.64 -10.00 3.67
CA ARG A 170 12.71 -10.03 2.20
C ARG A 170 12.10 -8.79 1.54
N ILE A 171 11.57 -7.86 2.34
CA ILE A 171 10.94 -6.62 1.87
C ILE A 171 11.91 -5.47 2.02
N ASP A 172 12.16 -4.72 0.94
CA ASP A 172 13.13 -3.62 0.92
C ASP A 172 12.72 -2.44 1.83
N CYS A 173 11.42 -2.14 1.89
CA CYS A 173 10.87 -1.08 2.73
C CYS A 173 9.57 -1.52 3.40
N ARG A 174 9.52 -1.37 4.73
CA ARG A 174 8.34 -1.68 5.52
C ARG A 174 7.85 -0.42 6.23
N ILE A 175 6.55 -0.15 6.10
CA ILE A 175 5.87 0.93 6.80
C ILE A 175 4.78 0.28 7.65
N GLN A 176 4.81 0.53 8.95
CA GLN A 176 3.74 0.16 9.87
C GLN A 176 2.92 1.39 10.18
N LEU A 177 1.61 1.30 9.97
CA LEU A 177 0.67 2.30 10.44
C LEU A 177 0.20 1.86 11.84
N SER A 178 0.38 2.75 12.81
CA SER A 178 0.06 2.52 14.22
C SER A 178 -0.91 3.57 14.72
N GLU A 179 -1.75 3.19 15.68
CA GLU A 179 -2.62 4.07 16.45
C GLU A 179 -2.40 3.74 17.92
N ASP A 180 -2.04 4.75 18.71
CA ASP A 180 -1.81 4.68 20.14
C ASP A 180 -2.45 5.90 20.83
N TYR A 181 -2.29 6.02 22.15
CA TYR A 181 -2.83 7.15 22.92
C TYR A 181 -2.27 8.51 22.47
N ASP A 182 -1.07 8.55 21.89
CA ASP A 182 -0.45 9.78 21.39
C ASP A 182 -0.94 10.13 19.97
N GLY A 183 -1.77 9.29 19.34
CA GLY A 183 -2.34 9.50 18.01
C GLY A 183 -1.91 8.45 16.99
N ARG A 184 -1.83 8.87 15.73
CA ARG A 184 -1.60 7.96 14.59
C ARG A 184 -0.26 8.23 13.93
N TYR A 185 0.47 7.16 13.62
CA TYR A 185 1.87 7.24 13.21
C TYR A 185 2.24 6.24 12.13
N ALA A 186 2.94 6.72 11.10
CA ALA A 186 3.59 5.88 10.11
C ALA A 186 5.04 5.66 10.53
N ILE A 187 5.40 4.39 10.74
CA ILE A 187 6.70 3.97 11.27
C ILE A 187 7.44 3.22 10.17
N ARG A 188 8.58 3.76 9.72
CA ARG A 188 9.45 3.03 8.78
C ARG A 188 10.27 1.99 9.56
N ILE A 189 9.99 0.72 9.32
CA ILE A 189 10.71 -0.41 9.91
C ILE A 189 11.94 -0.70 9.04
N LYS A 190 13.14 -0.39 9.56
CA LYS A 190 14.41 -0.76 8.93
C LYS A 190 14.93 -2.10 9.48
N PRO A 191 15.75 -2.85 8.72
CA PRO A 191 16.62 -3.88 9.31
C PRO A 191 17.48 -3.26 10.43
N LYS A 192 17.86 -4.06 11.44
CA LYS A 192 18.51 -3.63 12.69
C LYS A 192 19.59 -2.54 12.49
N ALA A 193 19.71 -1.64 13.47
CA ALA A 193 20.75 -0.60 13.65
C ALA A 193 20.56 0.78 12.98
N LYS A 194 19.35 1.16 12.54
CA LYS A 194 19.08 2.56 12.12
C LYS A 194 17.87 3.11 12.86
N ALA A 195 17.93 4.39 13.21
CA ALA A 195 16.84 5.10 13.90
C ALA A 195 15.50 4.87 13.19
N THR A 196 14.51 4.41 13.97
CA THR A 196 13.12 4.27 13.56
C THR A 196 12.57 5.67 13.29
N LEU A 197 12.11 5.90 12.05
CA LEU A 197 11.48 7.16 11.69
C LEU A 197 9.97 7.01 11.94
N ARG A 198 9.42 7.84 12.83
CA ARG A 198 8.00 7.93 13.15
C ARG A 198 7.48 9.24 12.57
N GLN A 199 6.43 9.19 11.78
CA GLN A 199 5.83 10.35 11.14
C GLN A 199 4.34 10.40 11.50
N PRO A 200 3.88 11.43 12.23
CA PRO A 200 2.46 11.58 12.56
C PRO A 200 1.62 11.81 11.31
N PHE A 201 0.38 11.33 11.36
CA PHE A 201 -0.62 11.55 10.34
C PHE A 201 -2.02 11.63 10.95
N SER A 202 -2.91 12.35 10.30
CA SER A 202 -4.35 12.38 10.61
C SER A 202 -5.14 11.64 9.54
N ILE A 203 -6.34 11.21 9.92
CA ILE A 203 -7.33 10.66 8.99
C ILE A 203 -8.53 11.58 9.04
N THR A 204 -8.87 12.17 7.91
CA THR A 204 -10.14 12.87 7.72
C THR A 204 -11.19 11.90 7.20
N GLU A 205 -12.40 12.40 6.96
CA GLU A 205 -13.40 11.63 6.24
C GLU A 205 -12.93 11.25 4.84
N TYR A 206 -11.97 11.90 4.19
CA TYR A 206 -11.64 11.59 2.79
C TYR A 206 -10.18 11.25 2.55
N GLU A 207 -9.28 11.49 3.51
CA GLU A 207 -7.85 11.41 3.26
C GLU A 207 -7.05 11.04 4.50
N MET A 208 -5.96 10.31 4.30
CA MET A 208 -4.85 10.26 5.23
C MET A 208 -3.90 11.42 4.90
N ARG A 209 -3.59 12.26 5.90
CA ARG A 209 -2.73 13.45 5.74
C ARG A 209 -1.55 13.38 6.69
N MET A 210 -0.36 13.59 6.15
CA MET A 210 0.85 13.70 6.98
C MET A 210 0.79 15.01 7.77
N GLU A 211 1.05 14.95 9.07
CA GLU A 211 1.12 16.14 9.91
C GLU A 211 2.51 16.75 9.85
N THR A 212 2.58 18.08 9.94
CA THR A 212 3.86 18.77 10.09
C THR A 212 4.47 18.42 11.45
N TRP A 213 5.79 18.25 11.49
CA TRP A 213 6.51 17.97 12.74
C TRP A 213 6.30 19.09 13.74
N THR A 214 5.47 18.88 14.76
CA THR A 214 5.41 19.74 15.95
C THR A 214 6.43 19.26 16.98
N ARG A 215 7.05 20.17 17.76
CA ARG A 215 8.13 19.86 18.75
C ARG A 215 7.82 18.69 19.71
N ARG A 216 6.55 18.32 19.91
CA ARG A 216 6.09 17.19 20.74
C ARG A 216 6.37 15.79 20.14
N SER A 217 6.59 15.69 18.83
CA SER A 217 6.78 14.41 18.11
C SER A 217 8.16 13.75 18.24
N ARG A 218 9.09 14.34 19.01
CA ARG A 218 10.46 13.81 19.23
C ARG A 218 10.57 12.74 20.31
N ARG A 219 9.52 12.51 21.11
CA ARG A 219 9.58 11.47 22.15
C ARG A 219 9.20 10.12 21.55
N ILE A 220 10.21 9.27 21.41
CA ILE A 220 10.00 7.81 21.34
C ILE A 220 9.55 7.44 22.76
N PRO A 221 8.30 6.97 22.98
CA PRO A 221 7.97 6.42 24.29
C PRO A 221 8.91 5.22 24.55
N PRO A 222 9.44 5.06 25.77
CA PRO A 222 10.27 3.92 26.09
C PRO A 222 9.51 2.63 25.75
N ALA A 223 10.23 1.63 25.23
CA ALA A 223 9.66 0.30 25.06
C ALA A 223 9.03 -0.11 26.39
N HIS A 224 7.72 -0.30 26.42
CA HIS A 224 7.06 -0.81 27.61
C HIS A 224 7.59 -2.23 27.90
N PRO A 225 7.84 -2.54 29.19
CA PRO A 225 8.45 -3.80 29.63
C PRO A 225 7.61 -5.03 29.29
#